data_AF-A0A142FMG1-F1
#
_entry.id   AF-A0A142FMG1-F1
#
_cell.length_a   1.000
_cell.length_b   1.000
_cell.length_c   1.000
_cell.angle_alpha   90.00
_cell.angle_beta   90.00
_cell.angle_gamma   90.00
#
_symmetry.space_group_name_H-M   'P 1'
#
loop_
_entity.id
_entity.type
_entity.pdbx_description
1 polymer ?
#
loop_
_entity_poly.entity_id
_entity_poly.type
_entity_poly.pdbx_seq_one_letter_code
_entity_poly.pdbx_strand_id
1 'polypeptide(L)'
;MATDWKLVRRLVNSALDACEALDHLEITDDERSTPVRATNGQTTGTVWDALQSAHIFPENVRYMVIRGRGQLGDSAPFVQPVSRVLQQTGLLAAELVGSQQLQAPIKGIDFYSPEREQSLESVIENLATWYKSHLVPNVEIALANARGGDHSS
;
A
#
# COMPACT_ATOMS: atom_id res chain seq x y z
N MET A 1 2.01 0.31 -22.68
CA MET A 1 2.16 1.53 -21.86
C MET A 1 2.93 1.19 -20.60
N ALA A 2 3.93 2.00 -20.26
CA ALA A 2 4.63 1.85 -18.99
C ALA A 2 3.90 2.69 -17.93
N THR A 3 3.59 2.07 -16.79
CA THR A 3 3.10 2.76 -15.60
C THR A 3 4.09 3.84 -15.17
N ASP A 4 3.62 5.05 -14.84
CA ASP A 4 4.46 6.07 -14.21
C ASP A 4 4.71 5.72 -12.73
N TRP A 5 5.70 4.87 -12.51
CA TRP A 5 6.10 4.45 -11.17
C TRP A 5 6.65 5.59 -10.30
N LYS A 6 7.10 6.71 -10.90
CA LYS A 6 7.54 7.88 -10.12
C LYS A 6 6.33 8.58 -9.49
N LEU A 7 5.23 8.72 -10.22
CA LEU A 7 3.99 9.25 -9.68
C LEU A 7 3.41 8.34 -8.58
N VAL A 8 3.37 7.02 -8.82
CA VAL A 8 2.85 6.05 -7.84
C VAL A 8 3.65 6.08 -6.53
N ARG A 9 4.99 6.02 -6.60
CA ARG A 9 5.82 6.09 -5.38
C ARG A 9 5.63 7.41 -4.62
N ARG A 10 5.52 8.53 -5.33
CA ARG A 10 5.30 9.84 -4.70
C ARG A 10 3.99 9.85 -3.92
N LEU A 11 2.90 9.37 -4.53
CA LEU A 11 1.60 9.29 -3.86
C LEU A 11 1.65 8.40 -2.61
N VAL A 12 2.20 7.18 -2.74
CA VAL A 12 2.27 6.22 -1.62
C VAL A 12 3.15 6.76 -0.50
N ASN A 13 4.35 7.27 -0.80
CA ASN A 13 5.25 7.81 0.21
C ASN A 13 4.63 9.03 0.91
N SER A 14 4.00 9.96 0.17
CA SER A 14 3.33 11.10 0.82
C SER A 14 2.17 10.69 1.73
N ALA A 15 1.47 9.59 1.42
CA ALA A 15 0.46 9.04 2.31
C ALA A 15 1.10 8.41 3.56
N LEU A 16 2.20 7.66 3.40
CA LEU A 16 2.96 7.09 4.52
C LEU A 16 3.50 8.20 5.44
N ASP A 17 4.17 9.21 4.89
CA ASP A 17 4.70 10.35 5.65
C ASP A 17 3.60 11.05 6.45
N ALA A 18 2.40 11.20 5.88
CA ALA A 18 1.25 11.78 6.56
C ALA A 18 0.71 10.87 7.67
N CYS A 19 0.60 9.56 7.43
CA CYS A 19 0.18 8.60 8.46
C CYS A 19 1.17 8.56 9.62
N GLU A 20 2.49 8.50 9.35
CA GLU A 20 3.53 8.55 10.37
C GLU A 20 3.45 9.84 11.20
N ALA A 21 3.31 10.99 10.52
CA ALA A 21 3.17 12.27 11.20
C ALA A 21 1.91 12.33 12.08
N LEU A 22 0.78 11.78 11.63
CA LEU A 22 -0.47 11.74 12.39
C LEU A 22 -0.41 10.77 13.57
N ASP A 23 0.24 9.61 13.41
CA ASP A 23 0.43 8.61 14.47
C ASP A 23 1.27 9.19 15.62
N HIS A 24 2.34 9.93 15.28
CA HIS A 24 3.18 10.63 16.26
C HIS A 24 2.47 11.74 17.05
N LEU A 25 1.30 12.21 16.60
CA LEU A 25 0.53 13.21 17.36
C LEU A 25 -0.23 12.59 18.54
N GLU A 26 -0.34 11.26 18.62
CA GLU A 26 -1.03 10.53 19.69
C GLU A 26 -2.44 11.10 20.00
N ILE A 27 -3.17 11.48 18.94
CA ILE A 27 -4.44 12.23 19.04
C ILE A 27 -5.43 11.48 19.93
N THR A 28 -5.78 12.09 21.05
CA THR A 28 -6.74 11.53 22.01
C THR A 28 -8.19 11.72 21.54
N ASP A 29 -9.11 10.96 22.13
CA ASP A 29 -10.55 11.08 21.82
C ASP A 29 -11.09 12.49 22.10
N ASP A 30 -10.60 13.17 23.14
CA ASP A 30 -11.04 14.52 23.50
C ASP A 30 -10.58 15.57 22.46
N GLU A 31 -9.38 15.39 21.92
CA GLU A 31 -8.77 16.31 20.96
C GLU A 31 -9.41 16.23 19.56
N ARG A 32 -10.17 15.18 19.27
CA ARG A 32 -10.89 15.02 17.99
C ARG A 32 -11.85 16.17 17.69
N SER A 33 -12.42 16.78 18.74
CA SER A 33 -13.33 17.91 18.64
C SER A 33 -12.63 19.28 18.45
N THR A 34 -11.30 19.31 18.55
CA THR A 34 -10.51 20.54 18.44
C THR A 34 -10.67 21.17 17.05
N PRO A 35 -10.96 22.48 16.95
CA PRO A 35 -11.11 23.14 15.66
C PRO A 35 -9.77 23.27 14.94
N VAL A 36 -9.74 22.82 13.69
CA VAL A 36 -8.62 23.04 12.77
C VAL A 36 -8.79 24.40 12.10
N ARG A 37 -7.73 25.21 12.15
CA ARG A 37 -7.68 26.51 11.48
C ARG A 37 -6.78 26.41 10.24
N ALA A 38 -7.30 26.82 9.09
CA ALA A 38 -6.49 27.02 7.91
C ALA A 38 -5.50 28.17 8.11
N THR A 39 -4.47 28.21 7.26
CA THR A 39 -3.45 29.27 7.23
C THR A 39 -4.03 30.67 6.99
N ASN A 40 -5.22 30.77 6.42
CA ASN A 40 -5.98 32.01 6.26
C ASN A 40 -6.81 32.42 7.51
N GLY A 41 -6.68 31.68 8.61
CA GLY A 41 -7.37 31.93 9.88
C GLY A 41 -8.80 31.40 9.97
N GLN A 42 -9.35 30.81 8.90
CA GLN A 42 -10.70 30.24 8.90
C GLN A 42 -10.72 28.87 9.57
N THR A 43 -11.74 28.61 10.38
CA THR A 43 -12.01 27.25 10.88
C THR A 43 -12.50 26.40 9.72
N THR A 44 -11.77 25.34 9.41
CA THR A 44 -12.08 24.42 8.29
C THR A 44 -12.80 23.15 8.73
N GLY A 45 -12.95 22.94 10.04
CA GLY A 45 -13.57 21.77 10.63
C GLY A 45 -12.91 21.44 11.96
N THR A 46 -13.06 20.20 12.40
CA THR A 46 -12.38 19.63 13.56
C THR A 46 -11.22 18.73 13.15
N VAL A 47 -10.40 18.31 14.12
CA VAL A 47 -9.36 17.30 13.90
C VAL A 47 -9.98 16.02 13.35
N TRP A 48 -11.14 15.61 13.86
CA TRP A 48 -11.88 14.45 13.34
C TRP A 48 -12.27 14.61 11.87
N ASP A 49 -12.79 15.78 11.48
CA ASP A 49 -13.17 16.04 10.09
C ASP A 49 -11.95 15.97 9.14
N ALA A 50 -10.79 16.42 9.61
CA ALA A 50 -9.53 16.32 8.87
C ALA A 50 -9.10 14.85 8.68
N LEU A 51 -9.15 14.03 9.73
CA LEU A 51 -8.83 12.60 9.67
C LEU A 51 -9.80 11.84 8.74
N GLN A 52 -11.11 12.13 8.84
CA GLN A 52 -12.12 11.56 7.96
C GLN A 52 -11.90 11.98 6.50
N SER A 53 -11.54 13.23 6.26
CA SER A 53 -11.21 13.72 4.92
C SER A 53 -9.99 13.00 4.34
N ALA A 54 -8.95 12.74 5.15
CA ALA A 54 -7.78 11.98 4.72
C ALA A 54 -8.13 10.54 4.32
N HIS A 55 -9.14 9.93 4.94
CA HIS A 55 -9.65 8.61 4.57
C HIS A 55 -10.48 8.63 3.27
N ILE A 56 -11.38 9.61 3.12
CA ILE A 56 -12.38 9.64 2.04
C ILE A 56 -11.83 10.26 0.74
N PHE A 57 -10.97 11.28 0.83
CA PHE A 57 -10.50 12.01 -0.34
C PHE A 57 -9.77 11.14 -1.38
N PRO A 58 -8.91 10.17 -1.01
CA PRO A 58 -8.29 9.25 -1.96
C PRO A 58 -9.30 8.45 -2.79
N GLU A 59 -10.45 8.07 -2.22
CA GLU A 59 -11.51 7.37 -2.95
C GLU A 59 -12.14 8.26 -4.03
N ASN A 60 -12.43 9.53 -3.70
CA ASN A 60 -12.94 10.50 -4.67
C ASN A 60 -11.99 10.69 -5.85
N VAL A 61 -10.69 10.85 -5.57
CA VAL A 61 -9.65 10.98 -6.60
C VAL A 61 -9.54 9.70 -7.43
N ARG A 62 -9.65 8.52 -6.81
CA ARG A 62 -9.68 7.23 -7.52
C ARG A 62 -10.83 7.18 -8.54
N TYR A 63 -12.03 7.62 -8.18
CA TYR A 63 -13.15 7.71 -9.11
C TYR A 63 -12.91 8.72 -10.23
N MET A 64 -12.25 9.86 -9.95
CA MET A 64 -11.83 10.80 -10.99
C MET A 64 -10.87 10.15 -12.00
N VAL A 65 -9.88 9.39 -11.53
CA VAL A 65 -8.94 8.66 -12.40
C VAL A 65 -9.68 7.64 -13.26
N ILE A 66 -10.59 6.85 -12.68
CA ILE A 66 -11.38 5.85 -13.44
C ILE A 66 -12.20 6.53 -14.54
N ARG A 67 -12.94 7.60 -14.19
CA ARG A 67 -13.75 8.34 -15.17
C ARG A 67 -12.89 9.01 -16.24
N GLY A 68 -11.79 9.65 -15.85
CA GLY A 68 -10.87 10.31 -16.78
C GLY A 68 -10.25 9.34 -17.77
N ARG A 69 -9.82 8.16 -17.31
CA ARG A 69 -9.34 7.08 -18.19
C ARG A 69 -10.42 6.61 -19.15
N GLY A 70 -11.66 6.49 -18.68
CA GLY A 70 -12.80 6.17 -19.53
C GLY A 70 -13.06 7.19 -20.63
N GLN A 71 -12.99 8.48 -20.32
CA GLN A 71 -13.14 9.57 -21.29
C GLN A 71 -12.02 9.59 -22.34
N LEU A 72 -10.81 9.18 -21.96
CA LEU A 72 -9.65 9.10 -22.86
C LEU A 72 -9.61 7.80 -23.68
N GLY A 73 -10.56 6.88 -23.50
CA GLY A 73 -10.52 5.56 -24.14
C GLY A 73 -9.43 4.64 -23.58
N ASP A 74 -8.77 5.01 -22.47
CA ASP A 74 -7.78 4.21 -21.73
C ASP A 74 -8.43 3.40 -20.60
N SER A 75 -9.67 2.93 -20.83
CA SER A 75 -10.30 1.96 -19.94
C SER A 75 -9.55 0.63 -20.08
N ALA A 76 -8.74 0.26 -19.09
CA ALA A 76 -8.19 -1.08 -19.05
C ALA A 76 -9.34 -2.08 -18.80
N PRO A 77 -9.66 -2.99 -19.75
CA PRO A 77 -10.73 -3.97 -19.56
C PRO A 77 -10.35 -5.04 -18.51
N PHE A 78 -9.08 -5.10 -18.13
CA PHE A 78 -8.53 -6.05 -17.17
C PHE A 78 -7.72 -5.34 -16.09
N VAL A 79 -7.93 -5.73 -14.82
CA VAL A 79 -7.13 -5.25 -13.69
C VAL A 79 -5.73 -5.87 -13.80
N GLN A 80 -4.71 -5.04 -13.98
CA GLN A 80 -3.34 -5.51 -14.15
C GLN A 80 -2.89 -6.33 -12.93
N PRO A 81 -2.22 -7.49 -13.11
CA PRO A 81 -1.80 -8.32 -11.97
C PRO A 81 -0.94 -7.56 -10.96
N VAL A 82 -0.07 -6.67 -11.44
CA VAL A 82 0.79 -5.80 -10.61
C VAL A 82 0.00 -4.82 -9.74
N SER A 83 -1.19 -4.37 -10.16
CA SER A 83 -2.01 -3.49 -9.32
C SER A 83 -2.65 -4.25 -8.16
N ARG A 84 -2.94 -5.55 -8.33
CA ARG A 84 -3.45 -6.39 -7.24
C ARG A 84 -2.39 -6.63 -6.17
N VAL A 85 -1.12 -6.77 -6.56
CA VAL A 85 0.00 -6.84 -5.61
C VAL A 85 0.00 -5.58 -4.73
N LEU A 86 0.01 -4.39 -5.35
CA LEU A 86 0.01 -3.13 -4.60
C LEU A 86 -1.20 -2.98 -3.68
N GLN A 87 -2.39 -3.40 -4.13
CA GLN A 87 -3.60 -3.38 -3.29
C GLN A 87 -3.43 -4.25 -2.03
N GLN A 88 -3.00 -5.50 -2.19
CA GLN A 88 -2.82 -6.42 -1.06
C GLN A 88 -1.70 -5.96 -0.12
N THR A 89 -0.60 -5.42 -0.66
CA THR A 89 0.46 -4.82 0.16
C THR A 89 -0.05 -3.60 0.95
N GLY A 90 -0.90 -2.76 0.35
CA GLY A 90 -1.53 -1.65 1.04
C GLY A 90 -2.46 -2.09 2.18
N LEU A 91 -3.25 -3.14 1.96
CA LEU A 91 -4.09 -3.74 3.01
C LEU A 91 -3.24 -4.31 4.14
N LEU A 92 -2.20 -5.08 3.80
CA LEU A 92 -1.25 -5.59 4.79
C LEU A 92 -0.62 -4.46 5.60
N ALA A 93 -0.13 -3.41 4.93
CA ALA A 93 0.47 -2.26 5.60
C ALA A 93 -0.51 -1.56 6.56
N ALA A 94 -1.81 -1.47 6.20
CA ALA A 94 -2.83 -0.91 7.06
C ALA A 94 -3.00 -1.69 8.39
N GLU A 95 -2.90 -3.03 8.36
CA GLU A 95 -2.96 -3.87 9.57
C GLU A 95 -1.72 -3.70 10.47
N LEU A 96 -0.60 -3.21 9.93
CA LEU A 96 0.61 -2.96 10.72
C LEU A 96 0.54 -1.65 11.52
N VAL A 97 -0.31 -0.70 11.12
CA VAL A 97 -0.47 0.57 11.82
C VAL A 97 -0.97 0.32 13.24
N GLY A 98 -0.25 0.83 14.24
CA GLY A 98 -0.57 0.65 15.67
C GLY A 98 -0.26 -0.75 16.24
N SER A 99 0.33 -1.66 15.47
CA SER A 99 0.72 -3.00 15.96
C SER A 99 1.96 -2.95 16.86
N GLN A 100 1.87 -3.45 18.10
CA GLN A 100 2.92 -3.28 19.12
C GLN A 100 3.79 -4.52 19.39
N GLN A 101 3.45 -5.70 18.84
CA GLN A 101 4.12 -6.97 19.17
C GLN A 101 4.55 -7.79 17.94
N LEU A 102 4.96 -7.10 16.87
CA LEU A 102 5.33 -7.76 15.61
C LEU A 102 6.53 -8.71 15.76
N GLN A 103 7.38 -8.50 16.76
CA GLN A 103 8.57 -9.31 17.04
C GLN A 103 8.30 -10.52 17.95
N ALA A 104 7.14 -10.59 18.60
CA ALA A 104 6.83 -11.68 19.50
C ALA A 104 6.78 -13.02 18.73
N PRO A 105 7.39 -14.09 19.26
CA PRO A 105 7.34 -15.39 18.61
C PRO A 105 5.95 -16.01 18.75
N ILE A 106 5.39 -16.46 17.63
CA ILE A 106 4.07 -17.09 17.56
C ILE A 106 4.24 -18.48 16.95
N LYS A 107 3.87 -19.51 17.71
CA LYS A 107 3.83 -20.89 17.22
C LYS A 107 2.55 -21.13 16.43
N GLY A 108 2.66 -21.76 15.26
CA GLY A 108 1.50 -22.20 14.48
C GLY A 108 0.81 -21.11 13.66
N ILE A 109 1.47 -19.96 13.47
CA ILE A 109 0.95 -18.90 12.59
C ILE A 109 0.95 -19.31 11.11
N ASP A 110 1.90 -20.16 10.71
CA ASP A 110 1.96 -20.70 9.35
C ASP A 110 1.14 -22.00 9.27
N PHE A 111 0.04 -21.94 8.51
CA PHE A 111 -0.85 -23.09 8.30
C PHE A 111 -0.13 -24.29 7.66
N TYR A 112 0.91 -24.05 6.88
CA TYR A 112 1.70 -25.10 6.23
C TYR A 112 2.86 -25.61 7.10
N SER A 113 3.14 -24.96 8.23
CA SER A 113 4.21 -25.33 9.17
C SER A 113 3.77 -25.06 10.61
N PRO A 114 2.80 -25.83 11.14
CA PRO A 114 2.16 -25.54 12.43
C PRO A 114 3.11 -25.63 13.64
N GLU A 115 4.22 -26.36 13.51
CA GLU A 115 5.22 -26.49 14.57
C GLU A 115 6.24 -25.34 14.56
N ARG A 116 6.27 -24.52 13.50
CA ARG A 116 7.22 -23.41 13.37
C ARG A 116 6.81 -22.25 14.27
N GLU A 117 7.80 -21.75 14.99
CA GLU A 117 7.71 -20.51 15.76
C GLU A 117 8.41 -19.39 14.98
N GLN A 118 7.70 -18.29 14.75
CA GLN A 118 8.23 -17.12 14.06
C GLN A 118 7.47 -15.86 14.43
N SER A 119 8.05 -14.69 14.19
CA SER A 119 7.43 -13.39 14.43
C SER A 119 6.75 -12.87 13.17
N LEU A 120 5.73 -12.02 13.32
CA LEU A 120 5.08 -11.34 12.19
C LEU A 120 6.07 -10.46 11.41
N GLU A 121 6.97 -9.78 12.11
CA GLU A 121 8.07 -9.01 11.52
C GLU A 121 8.90 -9.88 10.57
N SER A 122 9.32 -11.06 11.02
CA SER A 122 10.09 -11.98 10.16
C SER A 122 9.33 -12.42 8.91
N VAL A 123 8.00 -12.60 9.01
CA VAL A 123 7.15 -12.98 7.87
C VAL A 123 7.08 -11.84 6.84
N ILE A 124 6.95 -10.60 7.31
CA ILE A 124 6.90 -9.39 6.47
C ILE A 124 8.25 -9.15 5.77
N GLU A 125 9.36 -9.26 6.50
CA GLU A 125 10.72 -9.15 5.93
C GLU A 125 11.01 -10.25 4.90
N ASN A 126 10.54 -11.47 5.16
CA ASN A 126 10.63 -12.57 4.20
C ASN A 126 9.81 -12.28 2.93
N LEU A 127 8.62 -11.69 3.05
CA LEU A 127 7.82 -11.28 1.89
C LEU A 127 8.53 -10.19 1.07
N ALA A 128 9.10 -9.18 1.72
CA ALA A 128 9.89 -8.12 1.07
C ALA A 128 11.10 -8.72 0.33
N THR A 129 11.82 -9.62 0.99
CA THR A 129 12.95 -10.35 0.40
C THR A 129 12.51 -11.22 -0.78
N TRP A 130 11.35 -11.87 -0.67
CA TRP A 130 10.81 -12.72 -1.73
C TRP A 130 10.51 -11.93 -3.01
N TYR A 131 9.93 -10.73 -2.92
CA TYR A 131 9.73 -9.89 -4.09
C TYR A 131 11.04 -9.61 -4.85
N LYS A 132 12.11 -9.28 -4.09
CA LYS A 132 13.40 -8.86 -4.64
C LYS A 132 14.25 -10.02 -5.15
N SER A 133 14.32 -11.11 -4.39
CA SER A 133 15.28 -12.20 -4.60
C SER A 133 14.68 -13.38 -5.35
N HIS A 134 13.35 -13.50 -5.39
CA HIS A 134 12.68 -14.64 -6.01
C HIS A 134 11.71 -14.20 -7.11
N LEU A 135 10.71 -13.36 -6.81
CA LEU A 135 9.64 -13.07 -7.78
C LEU A 135 10.21 -12.44 -9.06
N VAL A 136 10.87 -11.29 -8.95
CA VAL A 136 11.35 -10.55 -10.12
C VAL A 136 12.39 -11.38 -10.90
N PRO A 137 13.47 -11.90 -10.28
CA PRO A 137 14.49 -12.66 -11.02
C PRO A 137 13.93 -13.92 -11.69
N ASN A 138 13.06 -14.68 -11.01
CA ASN A 138 12.51 -15.91 -11.60
C ASN A 138 11.60 -15.61 -12.80
N VAL A 139 10.80 -14.54 -12.73
CA VAL A 139 9.98 -14.10 -13.87
C VAL A 139 10.86 -13.62 -15.02
N GLU A 140 11.92 -12.86 -14.75
CA GLU A 140 12.89 -12.43 -15.77
C GLU A 140 13.54 -13.62 -16.46
N ILE A 141 14.04 -14.60 -15.70
CA ILE A 141 14.65 -15.83 -16.22
C ILE A 141 13.63 -16.62 -17.07
N ALA A 142 12.41 -16.80 -16.57
CA ALA A 142 11.37 -17.53 -17.31
C ALA A 142 11.03 -16.85 -18.65
N LEU A 143 10.90 -15.52 -18.66
CA LEU A 143 10.63 -14.75 -19.87
C LEU A 143 11.83 -14.74 -20.83
N ALA A 144 13.06 -14.68 -20.31
CA ALA A 144 14.27 -14.79 -21.12
C ALA A 144 14.35 -16.16 -21.82
N ASN A 145 14.08 -17.24 -21.09
CA ASN A 145 14.06 -18.60 -21.65
C ASN A 145 12.96 -18.77 -22.71
N ALA A 146 11.75 -18.26 -22.46
CA ALA A 146 10.65 -18.32 -23.43
C ALA A 146 10.98 -17.58 -24.74
N ARG A 147 11.64 -16.42 -24.65
CA ARG A 147 12.03 -15.61 -25.82
C ARG A 147 13.26 -16.16 -26.54
N GLY A 148 14.18 -16.81 -25.82
CA GLY A 148 15.37 -17.44 -26.39
C GLY A 148 15.11 -18.82 -27.00
N GLY A 149 14.01 -19.49 -26.62
CA GLY A 149 13.62 -20.80 -27.14
C GLY A 149 13.05 -20.79 -28.57
N ASP A 150 12.66 -19.61 -29.08
CA ASP A 150 12.06 -19.43 -30.42
C ASP A 150 13.07 -19.46 -31.60
N HIS A 151 14.33 -19.86 -31.38
CA HIS A 151 15.36 -19.96 -32.44
C HIS A 151 15.86 -21.39 -32.66
N SER A 152 15.09 -22.40 -32.24
CA SER A 152 15.44 -23.80 -32.44
C SER A 152 14.20 -24.66 -32.66
N SER A 153 13.51 -24.47 -33.79
CA SER A 153 12.59 -25.44 -34.41
C SER A 153 12.32 -25.04 -35.86
#